data_AF-A0A2R6CMZ9-F1
#
_entry.id   AF-A0A2R6CMZ9-F1
#
_cell.length_a   1.000
_cell.length_b   1.000
_cell.length_c   1.000
_cell.angle_alpha   90.00
_cell.angle_beta   90.00
_cell.angle_gamma   90.00
#
_symmetry.space_group_name_H-M   'P 1'
#
loop_
_entity.id
_entity.type
_entity.pdbx_description
1 polymer ?
#
loop_
_entity_poly.entity_id
_entity_poly.type
_entity_poly.pdbx_seq_one_letter_code
_entity_poly.pdbx_strand_id
1 'polypeptide(L)' 'DEKAGGTVHLAIGDDHGIGGDVEAPIHLDGILREPTVYADGEEVELPSGLS' A
#
# COMPACT_ATOMS: atom_id res chain seq x y z
N ASP A 1 -3.76 10.55 5.42
CA ASP A 1 -4.65 9.39 5.27
C ASP A 1 -3.82 8.24 4.70
N GLU A 2 -4.17 6.99 4.99
CA GLU A 2 -3.63 5.79 4.35
C GLU A 2 -3.73 5.88 2.81
N LYS A 3 -4.74 6.62 2.34
CA LYS A 3 -5.07 6.82 0.92
C LYS A 3 -4.60 8.19 0.38
N ALA A 4 -3.51 8.72 0.91
CA ALA A 4 -2.96 9.98 0.41
C ALA A 4 -2.39 9.80 -1.01
N GLY A 5 -2.73 10.73 -1.91
CA GLY A 5 -2.11 10.79 -3.24
C GLY A 5 -0.59 10.90 -3.14
N GLY A 6 0.11 10.15 -3.99
CA GLY A 6 1.57 10.15 -4.07
C GLY A 6 2.26 9.26 -3.05
N THR A 7 1.51 8.37 -2.38
CA THR A 7 2.04 7.41 -1.41
C THR A 7 1.69 5.99 -1.78
N VAL A 8 2.48 5.04 -1.27
CA VAL A 8 2.17 3.61 -1.31
C VAL A 8 1.97 3.13 0.12
N HIS A 9 0.82 2.52 0.37
CA HIS A 9 0.54 1.83 1.62
C HIS A 9 0.96 0.35 1.51
N LEU A 10 1.61 -0.16 2.54
CA LEU A 10 2.00 -1.56 2.66
C LEU A 10 1.73 -2.05 4.08
N ALA A 11 1.35 -3.32 4.20
CA ALA A 11 1.11 -3.95 5.48
C ALA A 11 1.99 -5.20 5.64
N ILE A 12 2.37 -5.51 6.88
CA ILE A 12 3.01 -6.77 7.27
C ILE A 12 2.15 -7.43 8.34
N GLY A 13 1.77 -8.69 8.11
CA GLY A 13 1.03 -9.49 9.08
C GLY A 13 -0.22 -10.12 8.49
N ASP A 14 -1.32 -10.06 9.24
CA ASP A 14 -2.61 -10.65 8.91
C ASP A 14 -3.21 -10.10 7.62
N ASP A 15 -3.69 -10.99 6.74
CA ASP A 15 -4.40 -10.61 5.51
C ASP A 15 -5.82 -11.22 5.41
N HIS A 16 -6.29 -11.94 6.45
CA HIS A 16 -7.64 -12.52 6.49
C HIS A 16 -8.73 -11.47 6.33
N GLY A 17 -8.54 -10.27 6.90
CA GLY A 17 -9.49 -9.15 6.77
C GLY A 17 -9.70 -8.65 5.34
N ILE A 18 -8.78 -8.97 4.41
CA ILE A 18 -8.86 -8.63 2.98
C ILE A 18 -9.02 -9.87 2.08
N GLY A 19 -9.23 -11.04 2.66
CA GLY A 19 -9.50 -12.29 1.95
C GLY A 19 -8.26 -13.10 1.56
N GLY A 20 -7.12 -12.86 2.19
CA GLY A 20 -5.97 -13.75 2.11
C GLY A 20 -6.05 -14.92 3.11
N ASP A 21 -5.03 -15.78 3.08
CA ASP A 21 -4.96 -17.03 3.86
C ASP A 21 -3.98 -16.95 5.05
N VAL A 22 -3.34 -15.80 5.29
CA VAL A 22 -2.38 -15.58 6.38
C VAL A 22 -3.12 -15.05 7.60
N GLU A 23 -3.14 -15.86 8.67
CA GLU A 23 -3.64 -15.45 9.99
C GLU A 23 -2.44 -15.14 10.91
N ALA A 24 -2.37 -13.93 11.45
CA ALA A 24 -1.29 -13.51 12.34
C ALA A 24 -1.79 -12.56 13.45
N PRO A 25 -1.17 -12.54 14.64
CA PRO A 25 -1.59 -11.65 15.74
C PRO A 25 -1.18 -10.18 15.53
N ILE A 26 -0.58 -9.85 14.38
CA ILE A 26 -0.10 -8.51 14.05
C ILE A 26 -0.59 -8.11 12.67
N HIS A 27 -0.84 -6.82 12.51
CA HIS A 27 -1.04 -6.14 11.24
C HIS A 27 -0.39 -4.77 11.37
N LEU A 28 0.69 -4.54 10.64
CA LEU A 28 1.52 -3.34 10.77
C LEU A 28 1.51 -2.56 9.47
N ASP A 29 0.96 -1.36 9.54
CA ASP A 29 0.79 -0.43 8.43
C ASP A 29 1.99 0.50 8.25
N GLY A 30 2.40 0.68 7.00
CA GLY A 30 3.54 1.51 6.63
C GLY A 30 3.29 2.29 5.35
N ILE A 31 3.82 3.52 5.28
CA ILE A 31 3.66 4.40 4.13
C ILE A 31 5.03 4.70 3.52
N LEU A 32 5.19 4.43 2.23
CA LEU A 32 6.30 4.93 1.42
C LEU A 32 5.93 6.32 0.89
N ARG A 33 6.85 7.27 1.08
CA ARG A 33 6.74 8.63 0.54
C ARG A 33 7.60 8.76 -0.70
N GLU A 34 7.08 9.47 -1.68
CA GLU A 34 7.74 9.72 -2.97
C GLU A 34 8.27 8.43 -3.65
N PRO A 35 7.48 7.34 -3.74
CA PRO A 35 7.95 6.12 -4.38
C PRO A 35 7.89 6.23 -5.91
N THR A 36 8.77 5.52 -6.59
CA THR A 36 8.57 5.14 -8.00
C THR A 36 7.86 3.79 -8.03
N VAL A 37 6.73 3.70 -8.70
CA VAL A 37 5.91 2.47 -8.77
C VAL A 37 5.91 1.93 -10.19
N TYR A 38 6.14 0.63 -10.32
CA TYR A 38 6.00 -0.09 -11.58
C TYR A 38 4.92 -1.16 -11.43
N ALA A 39 4.03 -1.28 -12.43
CA ALA A 39 3.06 -2.35 -12.55
C ALA A 39 3.19 -2.96 -13.96
N ASP A 40 3.30 -4.28 -14.04
CA ASP A 40 3.47 -5.01 -15.30
C ASP A 40 4.67 -4.53 -16.16
N GLY A 41 5.68 -3.95 -15.51
CA GLY A 41 6.88 -3.42 -16.16
C GLY A 41 6.79 -1.96 -16.63
N GLU A 42 5.64 -1.31 -16.46
CA GLU A 42 5.43 0.11 -16.81
C GLU A 42 5.39 0.98 -15.56
N GLU A 43 6.00 2.18 -15.64
CA GLU A 43 5.94 3.15 -14.54
C GLU A 43 4.52 3.72 -14.40
N VAL A 44 3.99 3.70 -13.18
CA VAL A 44 2.65 4.18 -12.86
C VAL A 44 2.73 5.61 -12.35
N GLU A 45 2.06 6.54 -13.02
CA GLU A 45 1.87 7.88 -12.48
C GLU A 45 0.97 7.83 -11.24
N LEU A 46 1.52 8.27 -10.11
CA LEU A 46 0.78 8.33 -8.86
C LEU A 46 -0.10 9.60 -8.81
N PRO A 47 -1.30 9.52 -8.21
CA PRO A 47 -2.15 10.69 -8.03
C PRO A 47 -1.43 11.76 -7.20
N SER A 48 -1.37 13.01 -7.67
CA SER A 48 -0.94 14.13 -6.81
C SER A 48 -2.10 14.52 -5.89
N GLY A 49 -1.90 14.52 -4.56
CA GLY A 49 -2.97 14.77 -3.58
C GLY A 49 -3.67 16.13 -3.82
N LEU A 50 -4.99 16.25 -3.64
CA LEU A 50 -5.73 16.02 -2.40
C LEU A 50 -7.00 15.17 -2.59
N SER A 51 -7.25 14.27 -1.64
CA SER A 51 -8.62 13.94 -1.21
C SER A 51 -9.19 15.08 -0.37
#